data_AF-A0A927T704-F1
#
_entry.id   AF-A0A927T704-F1
#
_cell.length_a   1.000
_cell.length_b   1.000
_cell.length_c   1.000
_cell.angle_alpha   90.00
_cell.angle_beta   90.00
_cell.angle_gamma   90.00
#
_symmetry.space_group_name_H-M   'P 1'
#
loop_
_entity.id
_entity.type
_entity.pdbx_description
1 polymer ?
#
loop_
_entity_poly.entity_id
_entity_poly.type
_entity_poly.pdbx_seq_one_letter_code
_entity_poly.pdbx_strand_id
1 'polypeptide(L)'
;KNVQDKDQYLYKGHHEAIISVEQFEAVQALLENRKHHVRGGLPRMHVIDEGIFRGFIPINHHWVNDDPNTYYDISNSVKRLARTQRIDKRRLSAFDLNGYQVVRGQFMQLRYEGPMISISRERITFNKFCAQRFENVAFIQLLLHPAERRIAIRPCSSSDTHSIRWRPDPEKPLYSKALNCQHFGNALFSIMGWNPDYVYKIRGTWACRGNEQIIVFNLQNAAPAVIVTSQDEAHSASKRRVDLLPEEWEESFGPEFYEHTLENGIYFIAPNLEWNSQAKSIMAPGIEQFTVPSEEQLQLSIDNLTRGLVGSHVNE
;
A
#
# COMPACT_ATOMS: atom_id res chain seq x y z
N LYS A 1 56.19 -16.52 20.64
CA LYS A 1 54.97 -17.36 20.78
C LYS A 1 53.80 -16.39 20.88
N ASN A 2 52.97 -16.27 19.85
CA ASN A 2 51.82 -15.37 19.84
C ASN A 2 50.66 -16.08 20.56
N VAL A 3 50.14 -15.50 21.65
CA VAL A 3 49.25 -16.20 22.62
C VAL A 3 47.76 -16.10 22.24
N GLN A 4 47.41 -15.51 21.09
CA GLN A 4 46.01 -15.35 20.64
C GLN A 4 45.10 -14.60 21.63
N ASP A 5 45.65 -13.80 22.54
CA ASP A 5 44.82 -12.90 23.35
C ASP A 5 44.21 -11.84 22.44
N LYS A 6 42.86 -11.76 22.44
CA LYS A 6 42.15 -10.69 21.75
C LYS A 6 42.50 -9.36 22.41
N ASP A 7 42.78 -8.33 21.59
CA ASP A 7 42.93 -6.97 22.09
C ASP A 7 41.65 -6.56 22.85
N GLN A 8 41.81 -6.25 24.14
CA GLN A 8 40.74 -5.76 24.99
C GLN A 8 40.85 -4.24 25.10
N TYR A 9 39.91 -3.51 24.51
CA TYR A 9 39.84 -2.05 24.60
C TYR A 9 38.83 -1.67 25.69
N LEU A 10 39.27 -0.94 26.71
CA LEU A 10 38.41 -0.35 27.73
C LEU A 10 38.21 1.14 27.40
N TYR A 11 37.10 1.49 26.76
CA TYR A 11 36.73 2.88 26.53
C TYR A 11 36.27 3.52 27.85
N LYS A 12 37.06 4.46 28.39
CA LYS A 12 36.65 5.32 29.50
C LYS A 12 36.11 6.64 28.94
N GLY A 13 35.06 7.19 29.55
CA GLY A 13 34.41 8.42 29.08
C GLY A 13 33.37 8.21 27.97
N HIS A 14 32.70 7.05 27.96
CA HIS A 14 31.54 6.85 27.08
C HIS A 14 30.42 7.80 27.55
N HIS A 15 30.10 8.80 26.75
CA HIS A 15 28.94 9.65 26.95
C HIS A 15 27.76 9.05 26.19
N GLU A 16 26.55 9.32 26.68
CA GLU A 16 25.34 9.02 25.92
C GLU A 16 25.40 9.73 24.56
N ALA A 17 24.90 9.08 23.50
CA ALA A 17 24.91 9.68 22.18
C ALA A 17 24.16 11.02 22.20
N ILE A 18 24.75 12.06 21.58
CA ILE A 18 24.17 13.41 21.54
C ILE A 18 22.79 13.40 20.87
N ILE A 19 22.60 12.47 19.93
CA ILE A 19 21.34 12.18 19.25
C ILE A 19 21.04 10.70 19.40
N SER A 20 19.79 10.34 19.63
CA SER A 20 19.38 8.93 19.60
C SER A 20 19.49 8.37 18.18
N VAL A 21 19.64 7.05 18.06
CA VAL A 21 19.64 6.36 16.75
C VAL A 21 18.35 6.67 15.99
N GLU A 22 17.21 6.67 16.69
CA GLU A 22 15.90 7.02 16.13
C GLU A 22 15.85 8.45 15.57
N GLN A 23 16.43 9.43 16.27
CA GLN A 23 16.54 10.81 15.78
C GLN A 23 17.39 10.89 14.51
N PHE A 24 18.51 10.16 14.48
CA PHE A 24 19.37 10.10 13.31
C PHE A 24 18.64 9.49 12.10
N GLU A 25 17.99 8.35 12.28
CA GLU A 25 17.21 7.67 11.24
C GLU A 25 16.05 8.53 10.74
N ALA A 26 15.32 9.19 11.65
CA ALA A 26 14.25 10.12 11.31
C ALA A 26 14.74 11.27 10.42
N VAL A 27 15.91 11.84 10.73
CA VAL A 27 16.53 12.90 9.92
C VAL A 27 16.98 12.36 8.56
N GLN A 28 17.55 11.15 8.48
CA GLN A 28 17.90 10.54 7.19
C GLN A 28 16.67 10.37 6.30
N ALA A 29 15.57 9.84 6.84
CA ALA A 29 14.31 9.70 6.12
C ALA A 29 13.74 11.05 5.65
N LEU A 30 13.86 12.12 6.46
CA LEU A 30 13.48 13.48 6.05
C LEU A 30 14.36 14.01 4.90
N LEU A 31 15.66 13.76 4.93
CA LEU A 31 16.58 14.17 3.86
C LEU A 31 16.27 13.44 2.55
N GLU A 32 15.97 12.15 2.61
CA GLU A 32 15.55 11.38 1.42
C GLU A 32 14.21 11.86 0.88
N ASN A 33 13.22 12.06 1.74
CA ASN A 33 11.92 12.64 1.35
C ASN A 33 12.08 13.96 0.58
N ARG A 34 13.00 14.84 1.02
CA ARG A 34 13.28 16.10 0.31
C ARG A 34 13.87 15.89 -1.09
N LYS A 35 14.75 14.90 -1.28
CA LYS A 35 15.27 14.54 -2.61
C LYS A 35 14.13 14.15 -3.56
N HIS A 36 13.08 13.53 -3.02
CA HIS A 36 11.88 13.11 -3.76
C HIS A 36 10.73 14.12 -3.71
N HIS A 37 11.02 15.40 -3.45
CA HIS A 37 10.05 16.51 -3.50
C HIS A 37 8.94 16.42 -2.44
N VAL A 38 9.08 15.54 -1.45
CA VAL A 38 8.22 15.52 -0.26
C VAL A 38 8.76 16.56 0.72
N ARG A 39 7.97 17.59 0.98
CA ARG A 39 8.28 18.67 1.93
C ARG A 39 7.41 18.52 3.17
N GLY A 40 8.01 18.68 4.36
CA GLY A 40 7.31 18.62 5.64
C GLY A 40 8.04 17.74 6.65
N GLY A 41 7.31 17.33 7.69
CA GLY A 41 7.77 16.33 8.66
C GLY A 41 7.66 14.91 8.13
N LEU A 42 8.01 13.93 8.96
CA LEU A 42 7.80 12.52 8.62
C LEU A 42 6.30 12.28 8.47
N PRO A 43 5.86 11.65 7.38
CA PRO A 43 4.45 11.37 7.20
C PRO A 43 3.98 10.43 8.29
N ARG A 44 2.87 10.81 8.90
CA ARG A 44 2.24 10.04 9.96
C ARG A 44 1.64 8.79 9.35
N MET A 45 1.85 7.66 10.01
CA MET A 45 1.25 6.41 9.57
C MET A 45 -0.20 6.36 10.05
N HIS A 46 -1.10 6.13 9.11
CA HIS A 46 -2.53 6.09 9.34
C HIS A 46 -3.11 4.72 8.98
N VAL A 47 -4.16 4.33 9.70
CA VAL A 47 -4.92 3.09 9.46
C VAL A 47 -6.40 3.40 9.59
N ILE A 48 -7.24 2.73 8.82
CA ILE A 48 -8.69 2.80 8.98
C ILE A 48 -9.08 1.72 9.97
N ASP A 49 -9.81 2.09 11.03
CA ASP A 49 -10.17 1.18 12.11
C ASP A 49 -11.63 0.72 12.06
N GLU A 50 -12.45 1.24 11.15
CA GLU A 50 -13.86 0.89 11.03
C GLU A 50 -14.32 0.67 9.58
N GLY A 51 -15.51 0.09 9.42
CA GLY A 51 -16.11 -0.15 8.12
C GLY A 51 -15.38 -1.18 7.25
N ILE A 52 -15.64 -1.14 5.95
CA ILE A 52 -15.20 -2.14 4.96
C ILE A 52 -13.69 -2.10 4.75
N PHE A 53 -13.08 -0.97 5.10
CA PHE A 53 -11.66 -0.73 5.00
C PHE A 53 -10.95 -0.85 6.35
N ARG A 54 -11.57 -1.44 7.38
CA ARG A 54 -10.87 -1.73 8.63
C ARG A 54 -9.58 -2.53 8.35
N GLY A 55 -8.45 -2.06 8.87
CA GLY A 55 -7.12 -2.62 8.64
C GLY A 55 -6.41 -2.13 7.37
N PHE A 56 -7.09 -1.37 6.50
CA PHE A 56 -6.45 -0.76 5.33
C PHE A 56 -5.69 0.50 5.71
N ILE A 57 -4.60 0.71 4.98
CA ILE A 57 -3.63 1.80 5.16
C ILE A 57 -3.77 2.75 3.99
N PRO A 58 -4.08 4.05 4.21
CA PRO A 58 -3.97 5.05 3.18
C PRO A 58 -2.51 5.23 2.75
N ILE A 59 -2.25 5.06 1.46
CA ILE A 59 -0.91 5.08 0.88
C ILE A 59 -0.57 6.46 0.34
N ASN A 60 0.52 7.03 0.86
CA ASN A 60 1.19 8.13 0.21
C ASN A 60 2.15 7.63 -0.87
N HIS A 61 1.74 7.70 -2.14
CA HIS A 61 2.56 7.24 -3.26
C HIS A 61 3.90 7.98 -3.44
N HIS A 62 4.10 9.14 -2.80
CA HIS A 62 5.37 9.87 -2.84
C HIS A 62 6.29 9.57 -1.65
N TRP A 63 5.79 8.92 -0.61
CA TRP A 63 6.58 8.69 0.59
C TRP A 63 7.60 7.58 0.40
N VAL A 64 8.81 7.81 0.90
CA VAL A 64 9.92 6.87 0.91
C VAL A 64 9.79 5.95 2.12
N ASN A 65 9.18 4.78 1.93
CA ASN A 65 9.26 3.66 2.86
C ASN A 65 9.15 2.33 2.09
N ASP A 66 10.26 1.61 2.07
CA ASP A 66 10.45 0.35 1.36
C ASP A 66 10.34 -0.87 2.29
N ASP A 67 10.22 -0.66 3.60
CA ASP A 67 10.11 -1.75 4.58
C ASP A 67 8.69 -2.33 4.60
N PRO A 68 8.51 -3.61 4.21
CA PRO A 68 7.20 -4.25 4.23
C PRO A 68 6.66 -4.42 5.66
N ASN A 69 7.53 -4.58 6.68
CA ASN A 69 7.10 -4.85 8.05
C ASN A 69 6.31 -3.69 8.62
N THR A 70 6.74 -2.45 8.34
CA THR A 70 6.01 -1.24 8.74
C THR A 70 4.53 -1.30 8.31
N TYR A 71 4.24 -1.73 7.08
CA TYR A 71 2.85 -1.86 6.62
C TYR A 71 2.09 -2.97 7.37
N TYR A 72 2.73 -4.10 7.65
CA TYR A 72 2.10 -5.17 8.45
C TYR A 72 1.78 -4.70 9.87
N ASP A 73 2.71 -4.02 10.53
CA ASP A 73 2.54 -3.54 11.90
C ASP A 73 1.39 -2.54 12.01
N ILE A 74 1.26 -1.64 11.03
CA ILE A 74 0.14 -0.68 10.97
C ILE A 74 -1.18 -1.38 10.76
N SER A 75 -1.26 -2.29 9.81
CA SER A 75 -2.50 -3.02 9.54
C SER A 75 -2.93 -3.81 10.79
N ASN A 76 -1.96 -4.42 11.48
CA ASN A 76 -2.18 -5.25 12.67
C ASN A 76 -2.47 -4.44 13.95
N SER A 77 -2.14 -3.15 13.97
CA SER A 77 -2.45 -2.25 15.10
C SER A 77 -3.96 -2.17 15.40
N VAL A 78 -4.79 -2.39 14.37
CA VAL A 78 -6.24 -2.47 14.50
C VAL A 78 -6.67 -3.93 14.64
N LYS A 79 -7.09 -4.32 15.84
CA LYS A 79 -7.60 -5.68 16.10
C LYS A 79 -8.85 -5.93 15.25
N ARG A 80 -8.88 -6.99 14.45
CA ARG A 80 -10.15 -7.47 13.86
C ARG A 80 -10.87 -8.32 14.89
N LEU A 81 -12.09 -7.93 15.26
CA LEU A 81 -12.98 -8.83 16.01
C LEU A 81 -13.39 -9.94 15.05
N ALA A 82 -12.69 -11.07 15.07
CA ALA A 82 -13.05 -12.24 14.30
C ALA A 82 -14.41 -12.78 14.78
N ARG A 83 -15.50 -12.28 14.19
CA ARG A 83 -16.81 -12.90 14.35
C ARG A 83 -16.90 -14.03 13.34
N THR A 84 -16.62 -15.26 13.79
CA THR A 84 -16.95 -16.45 13.01
C THR A 84 -18.47 -16.54 12.92
N GLN A 85 -19.03 -16.12 11.79
CA GLN A 85 -20.43 -16.33 11.48
C GLN A 85 -20.56 -17.56 10.59
N ARG A 86 -21.38 -18.52 11.02
CA ARG A 86 -21.80 -19.61 10.15
C ARG A 86 -22.83 -19.06 9.18
N ILE A 87 -22.48 -19.03 7.90
CA ILE A 87 -23.39 -18.60 6.83
C ILE A 87 -24.00 -19.87 6.23
N ASP A 88 -25.33 -19.93 6.20
CA ASP A 88 -26.03 -21.00 5.50
C ASP A 88 -25.80 -20.85 3.99
N LYS A 89 -25.28 -21.90 3.33
CA LYS A 89 -25.02 -21.93 1.89
C LYS A 89 -26.24 -21.55 1.06
N ARG A 90 -27.44 -21.86 1.55
CA ARG A 90 -28.72 -21.50 0.90
C ARG A 90 -28.97 -19.99 0.80
N ARG A 91 -28.29 -19.19 1.61
CA ARG A 91 -28.32 -17.72 1.51
C ARG A 91 -27.51 -17.19 0.33
N LEU A 92 -26.54 -17.96 -0.15
CA LEU A 92 -25.62 -17.56 -1.22
C LEU A 92 -26.10 -18.08 -2.58
N SER A 93 -26.70 -19.26 -2.63
CA SER A 93 -27.25 -19.86 -3.85
C SER A 93 -28.46 -20.72 -3.54
N ALA A 94 -29.42 -20.75 -4.47
CA ALA A 94 -30.56 -21.66 -4.43
C ALA A 94 -30.16 -23.13 -4.66
N PHE A 95 -29.01 -23.36 -5.33
CA PHE A 95 -28.47 -24.68 -5.62
C PHE A 95 -27.25 -24.99 -4.76
N ASP A 96 -26.99 -26.27 -4.50
CA ASP A 96 -25.72 -26.70 -3.92
C ASP A 96 -24.63 -26.67 -5.00
N LEU A 97 -23.68 -25.75 -4.84
CA LEU A 97 -22.60 -25.52 -5.79
C LEU A 97 -21.26 -26.05 -5.26
N ASN A 98 -21.28 -27.00 -4.31
CA ASN A 98 -20.06 -27.63 -3.81
C ASN A 98 -19.28 -28.29 -4.96
N GLY A 99 -17.99 -27.96 -5.06
CA GLY A 99 -17.10 -28.47 -6.09
C GLY A 99 -17.20 -27.74 -7.43
N TYR A 100 -18.10 -26.76 -7.56
CA TYR A 100 -18.12 -25.87 -8.73
C TYR A 100 -17.09 -24.75 -8.55
N GLN A 101 -16.36 -24.46 -9.61
CA GLN A 101 -15.38 -23.37 -9.65
C GLN A 101 -15.95 -22.15 -10.36
N VAL A 102 -15.66 -20.96 -9.82
CA VAL A 102 -15.93 -19.69 -10.49
C VAL A 102 -14.79 -19.44 -11.46
N VAL A 103 -15.08 -19.51 -12.76
CA VAL A 103 -14.08 -19.35 -13.80
C VAL A 103 -13.45 -17.96 -13.73
N ARG A 104 -12.12 -17.91 -13.65
CA ARG A 104 -11.35 -16.66 -13.74
C ARG A 104 -11.70 -15.96 -15.04
N GLY A 105 -12.06 -14.67 -14.97
CA GLY A 105 -12.48 -13.93 -16.17
C GLY A 105 -11.39 -13.84 -17.26
N GLN A 106 -10.12 -14.09 -16.91
CA GLN A 106 -8.98 -14.18 -17.82
C GLN A 106 -9.16 -15.28 -18.87
N PHE A 107 -9.87 -16.36 -18.55
CA PHE A 107 -10.15 -17.45 -19.49
C PHE A 107 -11.32 -17.16 -20.43
N MET A 108 -12.25 -16.30 -20.01
CA MET A 108 -13.51 -16.07 -20.72
C MET A 108 -13.50 -14.81 -21.59
N GLN A 109 -12.67 -13.82 -21.26
CA GLN A 109 -12.73 -12.50 -21.87
C GLN A 109 -11.41 -12.11 -22.51
N LEU A 110 -11.38 -12.17 -23.85
CA LEU A 110 -10.26 -11.70 -24.67
C LEU A 110 -10.03 -10.18 -24.50
N ARG A 111 -11.11 -9.42 -24.29
CA ARG A 111 -11.07 -8.00 -23.90
C ARG A 111 -11.89 -7.83 -22.62
N TYR A 112 -11.22 -7.42 -21.55
CA TYR A 112 -11.86 -7.16 -20.28
C TYR A 112 -12.49 -5.77 -20.24
N GLU A 113 -13.79 -5.69 -19.96
CA GLU A 113 -14.57 -4.44 -19.88
C GLU A 113 -14.88 -4.07 -18.42
N GLY A 114 -13.84 -3.88 -17.61
CA GLY A 114 -14.01 -3.51 -16.21
C GLY A 114 -12.79 -2.80 -15.61
N PRO A 115 -12.84 -2.43 -14.31
CA PRO A 115 -11.74 -1.79 -13.61
C PRO A 115 -10.49 -2.68 -13.61
N MET A 116 -9.35 -2.16 -14.02
CA MET A 116 -8.08 -2.91 -14.01
C MET A 116 -6.95 -1.99 -13.55
N ILE A 117 -6.02 -2.56 -12.79
CA ILE A 117 -4.71 -1.95 -12.53
C ILE A 117 -3.59 -2.76 -13.15
N SER A 118 -2.53 -2.05 -13.57
CA SER A 118 -1.25 -2.63 -13.94
C SER A 118 -0.19 -2.06 -13.00
N ILE A 119 0.53 -2.95 -12.31
CA ILE A 119 1.55 -2.61 -11.32
C ILE A 119 2.91 -3.04 -11.85
N SER A 120 3.81 -2.09 -12.00
CA SER A 120 5.25 -2.30 -12.19
C SER A 120 6.01 -1.78 -10.97
N ARG A 121 7.31 -2.10 -10.85
CA ARG A 121 8.18 -1.63 -9.75
C ARG A 121 7.99 -0.15 -9.42
N GLU A 122 7.84 0.71 -10.44
CA GLU A 122 7.81 2.17 -10.23
C GLU A 122 6.42 2.79 -10.34
N ARG A 123 5.41 2.05 -10.79
CA ARG A 123 4.18 2.69 -11.29
C ARG A 123 2.95 1.80 -11.15
N ILE A 124 1.87 2.40 -10.67
CA ILE A 124 0.53 1.83 -10.67
C ILE A 124 -0.31 2.57 -11.70
N THR A 125 -0.84 1.85 -12.69
CA THR A 125 -1.67 2.43 -13.75
C THR A 125 -3.10 1.88 -13.66
N PHE A 126 -4.06 2.76 -13.46
CA PHE A 126 -5.48 2.50 -13.51
C PHE A 126 -5.98 2.68 -14.94
N ASN A 127 -6.75 1.72 -15.44
CA ASN A 127 -7.32 1.81 -16.77
C ASN A 127 -8.43 2.89 -16.87
N LYS A 128 -8.89 3.13 -18.10
CA LYS A 128 -9.95 4.10 -18.38
C LYS A 128 -11.27 3.77 -17.64
N PHE A 129 -11.59 2.50 -17.42
CA PHE A 129 -12.79 2.10 -16.70
C PHE A 129 -12.79 2.59 -15.25
N CYS A 130 -11.64 2.54 -14.55
CA CYS A 130 -11.52 3.14 -13.22
C CYS A 130 -11.82 4.64 -13.26
N ALA A 131 -11.29 5.35 -14.25
CA ALA A 131 -11.52 6.79 -14.42
C ALA A 131 -12.99 7.12 -14.74
N GLN A 132 -13.66 6.28 -15.54
CA GLN A 132 -15.09 6.40 -15.86
C GLN A 132 -15.99 6.17 -14.64
N ARG A 133 -15.71 5.15 -13.82
CA ARG A 133 -16.49 4.93 -12.60
C ARG A 133 -16.37 6.11 -11.63
N PHE A 134 -15.22 6.77 -11.61
CA PHE A 134 -14.94 7.93 -10.77
C PHE A 134 -14.90 9.24 -11.56
N GLU A 135 -15.77 9.40 -12.56
CA GLU A 135 -15.78 10.56 -13.45
C GLU A 135 -16.03 11.89 -12.71
N ASN A 136 -16.92 11.88 -11.71
CA ASN A 136 -17.29 13.06 -10.91
C ASN A 136 -16.49 13.16 -9.59
N VAL A 137 -15.38 12.43 -9.47
CA VAL A 137 -14.58 12.38 -8.25
C VAL A 137 -13.32 13.24 -8.43
N ALA A 138 -13.15 14.23 -7.55
CA ALA A 138 -11.99 15.11 -7.58
C ALA A 138 -10.74 14.45 -6.96
N PHE A 139 -10.91 13.79 -5.82
CA PHE A 139 -9.82 13.16 -5.06
C PHE A 139 -10.16 11.72 -4.69
N ILE A 140 -9.15 10.85 -4.70
CA ILE A 140 -9.26 9.48 -4.21
C ILE A 140 -8.19 9.19 -3.16
N GLN A 141 -8.43 8.18 -2.33
CA GLN A 141 -7.39 7.55 -1.53
C GLN A 141 -7.00 6.21 -2.16
N LEU A 142 -5.70 5.94 -2.21
CA LEU A 142 -5.15 4.61 -2.48
C LEU A 142 -4.99 3.89 -1.13
N LEU A 143 -5.55 2.70 -1.00
CA LEU A 143 -5.55 1.93 0.24
C LEU A 143 -4.86 0.58 0.01
N LEU A 144 -4.07 0.12 0.98
CA LEU A 144 -3.46 -1.21 1.00
C LEU A 144 -3.88 -1.99 2.24
N HIS A 145 -4.26 -3.24 2.08
CA HIS A 145 -4.28 -4.23 3.15
C HIS A 145 -3.19 -5.28 2.87
N PRO A 146 -2.08 -5.31 3.63
CA PRO A 146 -0.94 -6.19 3.33
C PRO A 146 -1.27 -7.67 3.58
N ALA A 147 -1.91 -8.01 4.71
CA ALA A 147 -2.26 -9.40 5.02
C ALA A 147 -3.34 -9.98 4.08
N GLU A 148 -4.41 -9.23 3.77
CA GLU A 148 -5.41 -9.66 2.78
C GLU A 148 -4.93 -9.52 1.33
N ARG A 149 -3.74 -8.95 1.10
CA ARG A 149 -3.16 -8.67 -0.23
C ARG A 149 -4.14 -7.98 -1.17
N ARG A 150 -4.73 -6.88 -0.70
CA ARG A 150 -5.74 -6.10 -1.43
C ARG A 150 -5.33 -4.65 -1.56
N ILE A 151 -5.58 -4.08 -2.73
CA ILE A 151 -5.55 -2.63 -2.94
C ILE A 151 -6.97 -2.14 -3.18
N ALA A 152 -7.34 -1.01 -2.59
CA ALA A 152 -8.59 -0.36 -2.88
C ALA A 152 -8.40 1.11 -3.25
N ILE A 153 -9.33 1.64 -4.04
CA ILE A 153 -9.48 3.08 -4.23
C ILE A 153 -10.90 3.49 -3.84
N ARG A 154 -10.99 4.61 -3.14
CA ARG A 154 -12.25 5.25 -2.76
C ARG A 154 -12.20 6.76 -2.99
N PRO A 155 -13.31 7.42 -3.32
CA PRO A 155 -13.44 8.87 -3.28
C PRO A 155 -13.12 9.40 -1.87
N CYS A 156 -12.53 10.59 -1.81
CA CYS A 156 -12.22 11.29 -0.56
C CYS A 156 -12.27 12.81 -0.76
N SER A 157 -12.14 13.56 0.33
CA SER A 157 -11.98 15.02 0.32
C SER A 157 -10.51 15.42 0.19
N SER A 158 -10.23 16.66 -0.21
CA SER A 158 -8.86 17.19 -0.29
C SER A 158 -8.18 17.29 1.09
N SER A 159 -8.96 17.43 2.17
CA SER A 159 -8.45 17.47 3.54
C SER A 159 -8.14 16.09 4.13
N ASP A 160 -8.47 15.01 3.43
CA ASP A 160 -8.17 13.66 3.89
C ASP A 160 -6.70 13.31 3.74
N THR A 161 -6.19 12.53 4.70
CA THR A 161 -4.81 12.06 4.71
C THR A 161 -4.49 11.32 3.40
N HIS A 162 -3.40 11.72 2.75
CA HIS A 162 -2.92 11.10 1.51
C HIS A 162 -3.96 11.08 0.38
N SER A 163 -4.79 12.12 0.30
CA SER A 163 -5.66 12.33 -0.84
C SER A 163 -4.84 12.51 -2.13
N ILE A 164 -5.31 11.89 -3.21
CA ILE A 164 -4.66 11.90 -4.53
C ILE A 164 -5.63 12.57 -5.48
N ARG A 165 -5.17 13.63 -6.15
CA ARG A 165 -5.97 14.29 -7.19
C ARG A 165 -6.21 13.33 -8.34
N TRP A 166 -7.46 12.92 -8.51
CA TRP A 166 -7.86 11.91 -9.46
C TRP A 166 -7.94 12.50 -10.86
N ARG A 167 -8.79 13.52 -11.03
CA ARG A 167 -8.92 14.32 -12.25
C ARG A 167 -8.27 15.69 -12.06
N PRO A 168 -7.13 15.96 -12.71
CA PRO A 168 -6.54 17.29 -12.72
C PRO A 168 -7.46 18.30 -13.40
N ASP A 169 -8.08 17.87 -14.51
CA ASP A 169 -8.81 18.70 -15.46
C ASP A 169 -10.15 18.02 -15.82
N PRO A 170 -11.29 18.58 -15.39
CA PRO A 170 -12.62 18.05 -15.70
C PRO A 170 -13.04 18.18 -17.16
N GLU A 171 -12.47 19.12 -17.92
CA GLU A 171 -12.85 19.38 -19.31
C GLU A 171 -12.18 18.41 -20.29
N LYS A 172 -11.05 17.82 -19.89
CA LYS A 172 -10.34 16.84 -20.71
C LYS A 172 -11.03 15.47 -20.72
N PRO A 173 -10.94 14.75 -21.85
CA PRO A 173 -11.50 13.40 -21.96
C PRO A 173 -10.86 12.46 -20.95
N LEU A 174 -11.63 11.50 -20.46
CA LEU A 174 -11.17 10.51 -19.49
C LEU A 174 -10.03 9.65 -20.08
N TYR A 175 -8.92 9.61 -19.35
CA TYR A 175 -7.72 8.85 -19.69
C TYR A 175 -7.33 7.92 -18.54
N SER A 176 -6.47 6.94 -18.82
CA SER A 176 -5.89 6.07 -17.80
C SER A 176 -5.04 6.88 -16.82
N LYS A 177 -5.26 6.71 -15.52
CA LYS A 177 -4.48 7.40 -14.49
C LYS A 177 -3.26 6.58 -14.12
N ALA A 178 -2.06 7.15 -14.15
CA ALA A 178 -0.86 6.53 -13.61
C ALA A 178 -0.39 7.28 -12.37
N LEU A 179 0.01 6.54 -11.34
CA LEU A 179 0.65 7.04 -10.13
C LEU A 179 2.10 6.55 -10.15
N ASN A 180 3.04 7.47 -9.98
CA ASN A 180 4.44 7.13 -9.74
C ASN A 180 4.58 6.74 -8.27
N CYS A 181 5.13 5.57 -8.00
CA CYS A 181 5.19 4.97 -6.67
C CYS A 181 6.45 4.11 -6.54
N GLN A 182 7.62 4.69 -6.82
CA GLN A 182 8.92 3.98 -6.79
C GLN A 182 9.15 3.26 -5.45
N HIS A 183 9.01 3.97 -4.34
CA HIS A 183 9.30 3.44 -3.00
C HIS A 183 8.22 2.48 -2.50
N PHE A 184 6.96 2.93 -2.55
CA PHE A 184 5.82 2.05 -2.25
C PHE A 184 5.80 0.78 -3.11
N GLY A 185 6.26 0.86 -4.36
CA GLY A 185 6.38 -0.28 -5.26
C GLY A 185 7.35 -1.34 -4.73
N ASN A 186 8.53 -0.95 -4.23
CA ASN A 186 9.48 -1.89 -3.64
C ASN A 186 8.90 -2.65 -2.44
N ALA A 187 8.26 -1.92 -1.52
CA ALA A 187 7.56 -2.53 -0.39
C ALA A 187 6.44 -3.47 -0.87
N LEU A 188 5.60 -3.02 -1.80
CA LEU A 188 4.49 -3.81 -2.33
C LEU A 188 4.96 -5.11 -2.99
N PHE A 189 6.00 -5.07 -3.81
CA PHE A 189 6.56 -6.26 -4.44
C PHE A 189 7.13 -7.23 -3.39
N SER A 190 7.74 -6.71 -2.32
CA SER A 190 8.21 -7.52 -1.20
C SER A 190 7.05 -8.17 -0.43
N ILE A 191 5.97 -7.45 -0.15
CA ILE A 191 4.76 -7.97 0.51
C ILE A 191 4.11 -9.09 -0.34
N MET A 192 4.09 -8.92 -1.67
CA MET A 192 3.49 -9.89 -2.59
C MET A 192 4.41 -11.06 -2.93
N GLY A 193 5.73 -10.92 -2.79
CA GLY A 193 6.71 -11.88 -3.30
C GLY A 193 6.80 -11.88 -4.83
N TRP A 194 6.60 -10.71 -5.46
CA TRP A 194 6.56 -10.58 -6.91
C TRP A 194 7.94 -10.35 -7.52
N ASN A 195 8.13 -10.82 -8.76
CA ASN A 195 9.34 -10.54 -9.54
C ASN A 195 9.27 -9.10 -10.08
N PRO A 196 10.19 -8.22 -9.68
CA PRO A 196 10.07 -6.81 -10.02
C PRO A 196 10.45 -6.44 -11.46
N ASP A 197 10.86 -7.41 -12.28
CA ASP A 197 11.03 -7.24 -13.73
C ASP A 197 9.72 -7.47 -14.50
N TYR A 198 8.67 -7.95 -13.83
CA TYR A 198 7.36 -8.21 -14.43
C TYR A 198 6.38 -7.07 -14.15
N VAL A 199 5.36 -6.98 -15.01
CA VAL A 199 4.20 -6.13 -14.81
C VAL A 199 3.01 -7.00 -14.42
N TYR A 200 2.42 -6.73 -13.27
CA TYR A 200 1.29 -7.49 -12.75
C TYR A 200 -0.02 -6.80 -13.09
N LYS A 201 -0.93 -7.52 -13.74
CA LYS A 201 -2.27 -7.03 -14.05
C LYS A 201 -3.29 -7.62 -13.11
N ILE A 202 -4.11 -6.76 -12.53
CA ILE A 202 -5.14 -7.15 -11.58
C ILE A 202 -6.47 -6.59 -12.05
N ARG A 203 -7.46 -7.46 -12.19
CA ARG A 203 -8.86 -7.08 -12.43
C ARG A 203 -9.47 -6.67 -11.09
N GLY A 204 -10.21 -5.58 -11.10
CA GLY A 204 -10.86 -5.02 -9.92
C GLY A 204 -12.36 -5.20 -9.97
N THR A 205 -12.97 -5.15 -8.80
CA THR A 205 -14.42 -5.19 -8.63
C THR A 205 -14.89 -3.83 -8.13
N TRP A 206 -15.74 -3.18 -8.93
CA TRP A 206 -16.40 -1.92 -8.56
C TRP A 206 -17.68 -2.23 -7.79
N ALA A 207 -17.92 -1.47 -6.72
CA ALA A 207 -19.15 -1.53 -5.97
C ALA A 207 -19.65 -0.14 -5.59
N CYS A 208 -20.96 -0.01 -5.57
CA CYS A 208 -21.67 1.22 -5.22
C CYS A 208 -22.81 0.86 -4.26
N ARG A 209 -22.86 1.53 -3.10
CA ARG A 209 -24.00 1.45 -2.18
C ARG A 209 -24.39 2.86 -1.76
N GLY A 210 -25.59 3.29 -2.16
CA GLY A 210 -26.02 4.68 -1.98
C GLY A 210 -25.10 5.63 -2.73
N ASN A 211 -24.47 6.56 -2.00
CA ASN A 211 -23.54 7.55 -2.57
C ASN A 211 -22.06 7.11 -2.45
N GLU A 212 -21.79 5.97 -1.81
CA GLU A 212 -20.44 5.47 -1.59
C GLU A 212 -20.03 4.53 -2.72
N GLN A 213 -18.89 4.83 -3.34
CA GLN A 213 -18.36 4.05 -4.46
C GLN A 213 -16.93 3.62 -4.14
N ILE A 214 -16.59 2.38 -4.44
CA ILE A 214 -15.25 1.83 -4.22
C ILE A 214 -14.85 0.92 -5.37
N ILE A 215 -13.54 0.73 -5.54
CA ILE A 215 -12.99 -0.30 -6.40
C ILE A 215 -11.92 -1.05 -5.59
N VAL A 216 -12.03 -2.37 -5.48
CA VAL A 216 -11.01 -3.20 -4.82
C VAL A 216 -10.38 -4.15 -5.84
N PHE A 217 -9.09 -4.37 -5.67
CA PHE A 217 -8.23 -5.21 -6.50
C PHE A 217 -7.63 -6.28 -5.59
N ASN A 218 -7.97 -7.55 -5.84
CA ASN A 218 -7.35 -8.68 -5.15
C ASN A 218 -6.01 -9.00 -5.82
N LEU A 219 -4.91 -8.72 -5.13
CA LEU A 219 -3.57 -8.87 -5.69
C LEU A 219 -3.16 -10.35 -5.81
N GLN A 220 -3.79 -11.28 -5.09
CA GLN A 220 -3.55 -12.71 -5.28
C GLN A 220 -3.95 -13.18 -6.68
N ASN A 221 -4.90 -12.50 -7.33
CA ASN A 221 -5.34 -12.81 -8.69
C ASN A 221 -4.51 -12.11 -9.78
N ALA A 222 -3.30 -11.65 -9.44
CA ALA A 222 -2.45 -10.94 -10.37
C ALA A 222 -1.90 -11.86 -11.47
N ALA A 223 -2.09 -11.45 -12.72
CA ALA A 223 -1.48 -12.10 -13.87
C ALA A 223 -0.16 -11.38 -14.22
N PRO A 224 1.00 -12.05 -14.15
CA PRO A 224 2.26 -11.48 -14.58
C PRO A 224 2.29 -11.29 -16.10
N ALA A 225 2.98 -10.25 -16.55
CA ALA A 225 3.21 -9.99 -17.95
C ALA A 225 4.64 -9.46 -18.15
N VAL A 226 5.30 -9.94 -19.20
CA VAL A 226 6.67 -9.56 -19.56
C VAL A 226 6.63 -8.69 -20.81
N ILE A 227 7.47 -7.65 -20.84
CA ILE A 227 7.68 -6.84 -22.04
C ILE A 227 8.92 -7.40 -22.75
N VAL A 228 8.69 -8.17 -23.81
CA VAL A 228 9.76 -8.69 -24.68
C VAL A 228 10.06 -7.62 -25.72
N THR A 229 11.31 -7.21 -25.81
CA THR A 229 11.76 -6.31 -26.88
C THR A 229 12.39 -7.17 -27.97
N SER A 230 11.73 -7.29 -29.11
CA SER A 230 12.29 -7.96 -30.27
C SER A 230 13.15 -6.94 -31.03
N GLN A 231 14.42 -7.25 -31.20
CA GLN A 231 15.30 -6.52 -32.11
C GLN A 231 15.13 -7.15 -33.50
N ASP A 232 14.31 -6.54 -34.34
CA ASP A 232 14.35 -6.84 -35.77
C ASP A 232 15.53 -6.07 -36.37
N GLU A 233 16.36 -6.75 -37.18
CA GLU A 233 17.57 -6.20 -37.84
C GLU A 233 17.28 -4.99 -38.77
N ALA A 234 16.01 -4.60 -38.94
CA ALA A 234 15.56 -3.44 -39.68
C ALA A 234 14.82 -2.42 -38.79
N HIS A 235 15.59 -1.57 -38.11
CA HIS A 235 15.25 -0.19 -37.67
C HIS A 235 13.95 0.11 -36.88
N SER A 236 13.29 -0.85 -36.22
CA SER A 236 12.40 -0.49 -35.10
C SER A 236 12.36 -1.56 -34.01
N ALA A 237 12.69 -1.19 -32.78
CA ALA A 237 12.52 -2.07 -31.62
C ALA A 237 11.03 -2.23 -31.32
N SER A 238 10.45 -3.38 -31.68
CA SER A 238 9.05 -3.68 -31.35
C SER A 238 8.96 -4.25 -29.94
N LYS A 239 8.26 -3.55 -29.05
CA LYS A 239 7.97 -4.04 -27.69
C LYS A 239 6.69 -4.87 -27.73
N ARG A 240 6.81 -6.19 -27.61
CA ARG A 240 5.68 -7.12 -27.51
C ARG A 240 5.46 -7.50 -26.05
N ARG A 241 4.24 -7.25 -25.54
CA ARG A 241 3.85 -7.72 -24.21
C ARG A 241 3.33 -9.15 -24.30
N VAL A 242 3.90 -10.04 -23.50
CA VAL A 242 3.48 -11.43 -23.36
C VAL A 242 2.85 -11.58 -21.98
N ASP A 243 1.58 -11.94 -21.95
CA ASP A 243 0.87 -12.24 -20.70
C ASP A 243 1.23 -13.68 -20.29
N LEU A 244 1.66 -13.86 -19.04
CA LEU A 244 2.00 -15.16 -18.47
C LEU A 244 0.82 -15.67 -17.65
N LEU A 245 0.58 -16.98 -17.73
CA LEU A 245 -0.37 -17.63 -16.85
C LEU A 245 0.37 -18.07 -15.57
N PRO A 246 -0.09 -17.67 -14.37
CA PRO A 246 0.47 -18.19 -13.13
C PRO A 246 0.40 -19.71 -13.09
N GLU A 247 1.45 -20.36 -12.56
CA GLU A 247 1.53 -21.82 -12.39
C GLU A 247 0.36 -22.36 -11.55
N GLU A 248 -0.03 -21.62 -10.50
CA GLU A 248 -1.18 -21.92 -9.63
C GLU A 248 -2.52 -22.05 -10.40
N TRP A 249 -2.57 -21.60 -11.66
CA TRP A 249 -3.77 -21.65 -12.50
C TRP A 249 -3.82 -22.88 -13.40
N GLU A 250 -2.77 -23.69 -13.48
CA GLU A 250 -2.70 -24.85 -14.37
C GLU A 250 -3.74 -25.92 -13.99
N GLU A 251 -3.95 -26.14 -12.70
CA GLU A 251 -4.82 -27.21 -12.18
C GLU A 251 -6.25 -26.73 -11.82
N SER A 252 -6.56 -25.44 -12.02
CA SER A 252 -7.87 -24.89 -11.62
C SER A 252 -8.38 -23.82 -12.58
N PHE A 253 -9.68 -23.81 -12.85
CA PHE A 253 -10.32 -22.70 -13.58
C PHE A 253 -10.56 -21.49 -12.70
N GLY A 254 -10.56 -21.67 -11.37
CA GLY A 254 -10.70 -20.63 -10.38
C GLY A 254 -11.09 -21.18 -9.01
N PRO A 255 -11.35 -20.31 -8.03
CA PRO A 255 -11.75 -20.70 -6.68
C PRO A 255 -13.11 -21.41 -6.66
N GLU A 256 -13.34 -22.22 -5.63
CA GLU A 256 -14.63 -22.83 -5.37
C GLU A 256 -15.70 -21.74 -5.13
N PHE A 257 -16.95 -22.00 -5.53
CA PHE A 257 -18.01 -21.00 -5.51
C PHE A 257 -18.25 -20.35 -4.14
N TYR A 258 -18.35 -21.13 -3.07
CA TYR A 258 -18.59 -20.60 -1.73
C TYR A 258 -17.36 -19.88 -1.19
N GLU A 259 -16.15 -20.41 -1.43
CA GLU A 259 -14.90 -19.72 -1.09
C GLU A 259 -14.81 -18.36 -1.79
N HIS A 260 -15.03 -18.34 -3.11
CA HIS A 260 -15.08 -17.11 -3.90
C HIS A 260 -16.09 -16.11 -3.35
N THR A 261 -17.28 -16.59 -2.99
CA THR A 261 -18.35 -15.72 -2.47
C THR A 261 -18.02 -15.16 -1.09
N LEU A 262 -17.31 -15.91 -0.25
CA LEU A 262 -16.84 -15.47 1.07
C LEU A 262 -15.68 -14.46 0.93
N GLU A 263 -14.71 -14.73 0.07
CA GLU A 263 -13.61 -13.80 -0.22
C GLU A 263 -14.12 -12.47 -0.76
N ASN A 264 -15.13 -12.53 -1.64
CA ASN A 264 -15.82 -11.38 -2.21
C ASN A 264 -17.03 -10.96 -1.36
N GLY A 265 -17.14 -11.45 -0.12
CA GLY A 265 -18.27 -11.21 0.78
C GLY A 265 -18.50 -9.73 1.09
N ILE A 266 -17.45 -8.91 0.97
CA ILE A 266 -17.55 -7.44 1.03
C ILE A 266 -18.56 -6.88 0.01
N TYR A 267 -18.75 -7.55 -1.12
CA TYR A 267 -19.68 -7.17 -2.18
C TYR A 267 -21.06 -7.79 -1.97
N PHE A 268 -21.08 -9.09 -1.66
CA PHE A 268 -22.28 -9.92 -1.72
C PHE A 268 -22.98 -10.15 -0.37
N ILE A 269 -22.25 -10.08 0.75
CA ILE A 269 -22.70 -10.59 2.05
C ILE A 269 -22.88 -9.48 3.09
N ALA A 270 -22.11 -8.38 3.03
CA ALA A 270 -22.05 -7.39 4.11
C ALA A 270 -23.44 -6.87 4.57
N PRO A 271 -23.95 -7.30 5.75
CA PRO A 271 -25.19 -6.80 6.31
C PRO A 271 -24.91 -5.48 7.03
N ASN A 272 -25.34 -4.39 6.41
CA ASN A 272 -25.74 -3.07 6.94
C ASN A 272 -24.98 -2.36 8.09
N LEU A 273 -23.89 -2.88 8.67
CA LEU A 273 -23.08 -2.18 9.68
C LEU A 273 -21.62 -1.97 9.27
N GLU A 274 -21.06 -2.82 8.40
CA GLU A 274 -19.63 -2.74 8.05
C GLU A 274 -19.36 -2.01 6.73
N TRP A 275 -20.36 -1.52 6.01
CA TRP A 275 -20.08 -0.93 4.69
C TRP A 275 -19.25 0.36 4.77
N ASN A 276 -19.45 1.20 5.80
CA ASN A 276 -18.90 2.57 5.95
C ASN A 276 -17.57 2.76 5.19
N SER A 277 -17.67 3.15 3.93
CA SER A 277 -16.53 3.19 3.03
C SER A 277 -15.78 4.50 3.15
N GLN A 278 -16.32 5.47 3.87
CA GLN A 278 -15.80 6.83 4.04
C GLN A 278 -15.19 7.08 5.43
N ALA A 279 -15.14 6.04 6.27
CA ALA A 279 -14.44 6.01 7.54
C ALA A 279 -13.09 6.73 7.48
N LYS A 280 -12.88 7.71 8.36
CA LYS A 280 -11.62 8.45 8.40
C LYS A 280 -10.52 7.56 8.97
N SER A 281 -9.31 7.76 8.46
CA SER A 281 -8.15 7.03 8.97
C SER A 281 -7.64 7.67 10.25
N ILE A 282 -7.41 6.87 11.27
CA ILE A 282 -6.78 7.28 12.53
C ILE A 282 -5.27 7.11 12.44
N MET A 283 -4.53 7.75 13.35
CA MET A 283 -3.10 7.46 13.48
C MET A 283 -2.91 6.03 13.97
N ALA A 284 -1.95 5.30 13.39
CA ALA A 284 -1.69 3.91 13.73
C ALA A 284 -1.38 3.75 15.22
N PRO A 285 -2.23 3.07 16.00
CA PRO A 285 -2.03 2.92 17.44
C PRO A 285 -0.77 2.12 17.77
N GLY A 286 -0.01 2.58 18.78
CA GLY A 286 1.15 1.84 19.30
C GLY A 286 2.40 1.86 18.42
N ILE A 287 2.39 2.64 17.33
CA ILE A 287 3.59 2.89 16.52
C ILE A 287 4.15 4.23 16.92
N GLU A 288 5.37 4.24 17.45
CA GLU A 288 6.07 5.46 17.79
C GLU A 288 6.30 6.28 16.51
N GLN A 289 5.78 7.49 16.51
CA GLN A 289 5.95 8.42 15.40
C GLN A 289 6.83 9.54 15.90
N PHE A 290 7.92 9.80 15.17
CA PHE A 290 8.77 10.92 15.45
C PHE A 290 7.97 12.23 15.37
N THR A 291 7.76 12.86 16.51
CA THR A 291 7.21 14.21 16.58
C THR A 291 8.32 15.20 16.32
N VAL A 292 8.19 16.01 15.27
CA VAL A 292 9.10 17.15 15.05
C VAL A 292 9.01 18.04 16.30
N PRO A 293 10.14 18.30 16.98
CA PRO A 293 10.13 19.14 18.18
C PRO A 293 9.58 20.53 17.84
N SER A 294 8.81 21.12 18.75
CA SER A 294 8.35 22.50 18.60
C SER A 294 9.55 23.47 18.60
N GLU A 295 9.36 24.67 18.09
CA GLU A 295 10.40 25.72 18.09
C GLU A 295 10.93 25.98 19.51
N GLU A 296 10.05 25.97 20.50
CA GLU A 296 10.39 26.10 21.93
C GLU A 296 11.23 24.91 22.43
N GLN A 297 10.91 23.69 22.02
CA GLN A 297 11.69 22.49 22.39
C GLN A 297 13.08 22.49 21.75
N LEU A 298 13.20 22.99 20.52
CA LEU A 298 14.50 23.14 19.85
C LEU A 298 15.36 24.19 20.56
N GLN A 299 14.78 25.34 20.93
CA GLN A 299 15.48 26.38 21.68
C GLN A 299 15.97 25.87 23.04
N LEU A 300 15.11 25.16 23.78
CA LEU A 300 15.50 24.53 25.05
C LEU A 300 16.61 23.48 24.88
N SER A 301 16.57 22.69 23.80
CA SER A 301 17.63 21.72 23.50
C SER A 301 18.96 22.40 23.18
N ILE A 302 18.94 23.49 22.40
CA ILE A 302 20.13 24.28 22.05
C ILE A 302 20.73 24.92 23.31
N ASP A 303 19.88 25.47 24.18
CA ASP A 303 20.28 26.07 25.45
C ASP A 303 20.89 25.05 26.42
N ASN A 304 20.37 23.83 26.45
CA ASN A 304 20.91 22.76 27.29
C ASN A 304 22.27 22.26 26.79
N LEU A 305 22.42 22.10 25.46
CA LEU A 305 23.70 21.72 24.85
C LEU A 305 24.77 22.80 25.05
N THR A 306 24.39 24.08 24.93
CA THR A 306 25.32 25.20 25.17
C THR A 306 25.69 25.34 26.65
N ARG A 307 24.77 25.09 27.59
CA ARG A 307 25.11 25.06 29.03
C ARG A 307 26.02 23.89 29.42
N GLY A 308 25.82 22.70 28.82
CA GLY A 308 26.67 21.53 29.06
C GLY A 308 28.14 21.76 28.67
N LEU A 309 28.39 22.54 27.63
CA LEU A 309 29.74 22.94 27.18
C LEU A 309 30.45 23.91 28.14
N VAL A 310 29.69 24.70 28.92
CA VAL A 310 30.28 25.63 29.91
C VAL A 310 30.66 24.91 31.21
N GLY A 311 29.97 23.82 31.56
CA GLY A 311 30.24 23.04 32.77
C GLY A 311 31.48 22.12 32.70
N SER A 312 31.92 21.75 31.50
CA SER A 312 33.08 20.86 31.29
C SER A 312 34.43 21.56 31.27
N HIS A 313 34.48 22.89 31.38
CA HIS A 313 35.72 23.67 31.40
C HIS A 313 36.15 24.15 32.80
N VAL A 314 35.54 23.65 33.88
CA VAL A 314 35.84 24.12 35.25
C VAL A 314 36.49 23.06 36.16
N ASN A 315 36.67 21.81 35.70
CA ASN A 315 37.42 20.80 36.46
C ASN A 315 38.41 20.04 35.57
N GLU A 316 39.56 20.65 35.32
CA GLU A 316 40.86 19.98 35.19
C GLU A 316 41.96 20.95 35.66
#